data_AF-A0A9N8PK58-F1
#
_entry.id   AF-A0A9N8PK58-F1
#
_cell.length_a   1.000
_cell.length_b   1.000
_cell.length_c   1.000
_cell.angle_alpha   90.00
_cell.angle_beta   90.00
_cell.angle_gamma   90.00
#
_symmetry.space_group_name_H-M   'P 1'
#
loop_
_entity.id
_entity.type
_entity.pdbx_description
1 polymer ?
#
loop_
_entity_poly.entity_id
_entity_poly.type
_entity_poly.pdbx_seq_one_letter_code
_entity_poly.pdbx_strand_id
1 'polypeptide(L)'
;MESAPAYYWAMRTELVETLFNDDELFLAEKEARSLLKEPMMPRYYRIHCLVLLAQSLKDWHESKYYQDCAEQIWHRMRLLWPVERLSADDNSLMDELRTMLDELEEDMVADKPKNAHAEFNGDVVVYQPESTEDEEDSAESMVGSPFEKVARKSEQKEKES
;
A
#
# COMPACT_ATOMS: atom_id res chain seq x y z
N MET A 1 -2.27 21.08 -11.13
CA MET A 1 -1.09 20.19 -11.04
C MET A 1 -0.81 19.70 -12.43
N GLU A 2 0.31 20.11 -13.01
CA GLU A 2 0.75 19.61 -14.32
C GLU A 2 1.33 18.21 -14.15
N SER A 3 0.99 17.29 -15.05
CA SER A 3 1.55 15.94 -15.06
C SER A 3 3.02 16.00 -15.42
N ALA A 4 3.88 15.33 -14.65
CA ALA A 4 5.28 15.18 -15.02
C ALA A 4 5.40 14.48 -16.38
N PRO A 5 6.35 14.88 -17.25
CA PRO A 5 6.57 14.24 -18.54
C PRO A 5 7.02 12.78 -18.36
N ALA A 6 6.69 11.89 -19.28
CA ALA A 6 7.02 10.45 -19.18
C ALA A 6 8.52 10.19 -18.94
N TYR A 7 9.38 11.01 -19.55
CA TYR A 7 10.83 10.95 -19.39
C TYR A 7 11.31 11.21 -17.94
N TYR A 8 10.55 11.97 -17.15
CA TYR A 8 10.89 12.24 -15.74
C TYR A 8 10.87 10.96 -14.91
N TRP A 9 9.83 10.14 -15.08
CA TRP A 9 9.69 8.89 -14.33
C TRP A 9 10.77 7.89 -14.73
N ALA A 10 11.00 7.74 -16.04
CA ALA A 10 12.04 6.87 -16.57
C ALA A 10 13.43 7.20 -16.01
N MET A 11 13.84 8.47 -16.11
CA MET A 11 15.15 8.92 -15.63
C MET A 11 15.34 8.67 -14.13
N ARG A 12 14.32 8.96 -13.32
CA ARG A 12 14.46 8.77 -11.87
C ARG A 12 14.40 7.30 -11.46
N THR A 13 13.63 6.46 -12.15
CA THR A 13 13.67 5.02 -11.90
C THR A 13 15.02 4.42 -12.32
N GLU A 14 15.58 4.83 -13.46
CA GLU A 14 16.93 4.44 -13.90
C GLU A 14 18.02 4.88 -12.90
N LEU A 15 17.83 6.04 -12.25
CA LEU A 15 18.71 6.46 -11.16
C LEU A 15 18.62 5.51 -9.95
N VAL A 16 17.42 5.08 -9.54
CA VAL A 16 17.27 4.09 -8.45
C VAL A 16 17.99 2.80 -8.81
N GLU A 17 17.80 2.31 -10.04
CA GLU A 17 18.42 1.09 -10.55
C GLU A 17 19.96 1.21 -10.60
N THR A 18 20.48 2.34 -11.07
CA THR A 18 21.94 2.60 -11.08
C THR A 18 22.50 2.57 -9.66
N LEU A 19 21.86 3.28 -8.71
CA LEU A 19 22.29 3.30 -7.32
C LEU A 19 22.22 1.90 -6.68
N PHE A 20 21.21 1.11 -7.03
CA PHE A 20 21.07 -0.26 -6.56
C PHE A 20 22.20 -1.15 -7.11
N ASN A 21 22.46 -1.09 -8.41
CA ASN A 21 23.51 -1.87 -9.07
C ASN A 21 24.93 -1.49 -8.61
N ASP A 22 25.13 -0.23 -8.20
CA ASP A 22 26.39 0.26 -7.63
C ASP A 22 26.55 -0.07 -6.13
N ASP A 23 25.63 -0.86 -5.53
CA ASP A 23 25.58 -1.22 -4.10
C ASP A 23 25.42 0.00 -3.15
N GLU A 24 24.99 1.14 -3.70
CA GLU A 24 24.65 2.36 -2.94
C GLU A 24 23.21 2.25 -2.38
N LEU A 25 22.90 1.15 -1.69
CA LEU A 25 21.54 0.74 -1.29
C LEU A 25 20.82 1.82 -0.46
N PHE A 26 21.53 2.57 0.38
CA PHE A 26 20.94 3.67 1.15
C PHE A 26 20.42 4.80 0.26
N LEU A 27 21.14 5.13 -0.81
CA LEU A 27 20.72 6.16 -1.77
C LEU A 27 19.59 5.65 -2.65
N ALA A 28 19.66 4.38 -3.09
CA ALA A 28 18.59 3.73 -3.83
C ALA A 28 17.27 3.73 -3.02
N GLU A 29 17.33 3.33 -1.75
CA GLU A 29 16.18 3.33 -0.83
C GLU A 29 15.57 4.74 -0.71
N LYS A 30 16.42 5.74 -0.46
CA LYS A 30 15.99 7.14 -0.29
C LYS A 30 15.29 7.67 -1.54
N GLU A 31 15.85 7.39 -2.72
CA GLU A 31 15.31 7.85 -3.99
C GLU A 31 14.02 7.11 -4.36
N ALA A 32 13.97 5.79 -4.16
CA ALA A 32 12.75 4.99 -4.36
C ALA A 32 11.61 5.49 -3.47
N ARG A 33 11.85 5.69 -2.17
CA ARG A 33 10.84 6.25 -1.25
C ARG A 33 10.41 7.66 -1.64
N SER A 34 11.30 8.47 -2.22
CA SER A 34 10.96 9.80 -2.74
C SER A 34 9.99 9.70 -3.91
N LEU A 35 10.27 8.82 -4.88
CA LEU A 35 9.38 8.57 -6.02
C LEU A 35 8.04 7.98 -5.62
N LEU A 36 8.01 7.04 -4.69
CA LEU A 36 6.78 6.35 -4.28
C LEU A 36 5.78 7.25 -3.57
N LYS A 37 6.21 8.41 -3.07
CA LYS A 37 5.32 9.47 -2.53
C LYS A 37 4.53 10.18 -3.61
N GLU A 38 4.96 10.11 -4.88
CA GLU A 38 4.28 10.77 -5.98
C GLU A 38 3.04 9.98 -6.40
N PRO A 39 1.82 10.52 -6.19
CA PRO A 39 0.59 9.79 -6.50
C PRO A 39 0.41 9.57 -8.00
N MET A 40 0.93 10.47 -8.83
CA MET A 40 0.80 10.44 -10.29
C MET A 40 1.81 9.52 -10.99
N MET A 41 2.72 8.88 -10.24
CA MET A 41 3.70 7.95 -10.83
C MET A 41 2.99 6.81 -11.60
N PRO A 42 3.39 6.51 -12.85
CA PRO A 42 2.82 5.39 -13.59
C PRO A 42 3.06 4.04 -12.89
N ARG A 43 2.17 3.08 -13.11
CA ARG A 43 2.18 1.79 -12.38
C ARG A 43 3.43 0.95 -12.65
N TYR A 44 3.94 0.95 -13.88
CA TYR A 44 5.17 0.25 -14.26
C TYR A 44 6.34 0.70 -13.37
N TYR A 45 6.65 2.00 -13.40
CA TYR A 45 7.74 2.57 -12.60
C TYR A 45 7.50 2.37 -11.09
N ARG A 46 6.24 2.43 -10.64
CA ARG A 46 5.90 2.18 -9.24
C ARG A 46 6.25 0.75 -8.81
N ILE A 47 5.92 -0.27 -9.62
CA ILE A 47 6.28 -1.67 -9.33
C ILE A 47 7.81 -1.80 -9.31
N HIS A 48 8.49 -1.29 -10.33
CA HIS A 48 9.95 -1.36 -10.42
C HIS A 48 10.62 -0.73 -9.17
N CYS A 49 10.22 0.48 -8.77
CA CYS A 49 10.75 1.10 -7.55
C CYS A 49 10.38 0.37 -6.26
N LEU A 50 9.21 -0.29 -6.18
CA LEU A 50 8.85 -1.10 -5.02
C LEU A 50 9.73 -2.35 -4.90
N VAL A 51 10.05 -3.00 -6.02
CA VAL A 51 10.96 -4.17 -6.05
C VAL A 51 12.35 -3.77 -5.59
N LEU A 52 12.95 -2.74 -6.20
CA LEU A 52 14.30 -2.28 -5.83
C LEU A 52 14.34 -1.80 -4.37
N LEU A 53 13.28 -1.15 -3.89
CA LEU A 53 13.15 -0.77 -2.48
C LEU A 53 13.14 -2.02 -1.59
N ALA A 54 12.32 -3.02 -1.90
CA ALA A 54 12.24 -4.26 -1.12
C ALA A 54 13.60 -4.97 -1.05
N GLN A 55 14.34 -5.04 -2.16
CA GLN A 55 15.68 -5.65 -2.21
C GLN A 55 16.74 -4.85 -1.45
N SER A 56 16.57 -3.52 -1.35
CA SER A 56 17.52 -2.65 -0.64
C SER A 56 17.37 -2.71 0.89
N LEU A 57 16.24 -3.24 1.40
CA LEU A 57 15.91 -3.22 2.82
C LEU A 57 16.53 -4.39 3.58
N LYS A 58 17.03 -4.11 4.78
CA LYS A 58 17.57 -5.12 5.69
C LYS A 58 16.48 -5.81 6.53
N ASP A 59 15.34 -5.17 6.71
CA ASP A 59 14.22 -5.71 7.47
C ASP A 59 13.35 -6.56 6.54
N TRP A 60 13.30 -7.87 6.81
CA TRP A 60 12.54 -8.82 5.99
C TRP A 60 11.04 -8.52 5.97
N HIS A 61 10.46 -8.05 7.10
CA HIS A 61 9.03 -7.75 7.17
C HIS A 61 8.69 -6.48 6.38
N GLU A 62 9.53 -5.46 6.46
CA GLU A 62 9.36 -4.24 5.65
C GLU A 62 9.53 -4.55 4.16
N SER A 63 10.52 -5.38 3.80
CA SER A 63 10.70 -5.87 2.43
C SER A 63 9.44 -6.62 1.94
N LYS A 64 8.88 -7.52 2.77
CA LYS A 64 7.66 -8.27 2.43
C LYS A 64 6.47 -7.36 2.18
N TYR A 65 6.32 -6.31 2.99
CA TYR A 65 5.26 -5.32 2.79
C TYR A 65 5.33 -4.64 1.41
N TYR A 66 6.52 -4.24 0.96
CA TYR A 66 6.66 -3.61 -0.37
C TYR A 66 6.49 -4.61 -1.50
N GLN A 67 6.96 -5.85 -1.32
CA GLN A 67 6.73 -6.93 -2.27
C GLN A 67 5.23 -7.21 -2.44
N ASP A 68 4.48 -7.34 -1.35
CA ASP A 68 3.01 -7.50 -1.37
C ASP A 68 2.31 -6.31 -2.04
N CYS A 69 2.82 -5.08 -1.87
CA CYS A 69 2.30 -3.90 -2.57
C CYS A 69 2.54 -3.97 -4.07
N ALA A 70 3.73 -4.39 -4.49
CA ALA A 70 4.11 -4.52 -5.89
C ALA A 70 3.27 -5.60 -6.59
N GLU A 71 3.10 -6.76 -5.95
CA GLU A 71 2.25 -7.87 -6.41
C GLU A 71 0.80 -7.44 -6.64
N GLN A 72 0.23 -6.72 -5.68
CA GLN A 72 -1.14 -6.20 -5.81
C GLN A 72 -1.31 -5.27 -7.02
N ILE A 73 -0.32 -4.42 -7.31
CA ILE A 73 -0.38 -3.53 -8.48
C ILE A 73 -0.26 -4.37 -9.76
N TRP A 74 0.68 -5.31 -9.82
CA TRP A 74 0.89 -6.16 -10.99
C TRP A 74 -0.37 -6.98 -11.32
N HIS A 75 -0.96 -7.64 -10.31
CA HIS A 75 -2.21 -8.38 -10.49
C HIS A 75 -3.36 -7.51 -11.00
N ARG A 76 -3.50 -6.28 -10.46
CA ARG A 76 -4.52 -5.33 -10.95
C ARG A 76 -4.25 -4.90 -12.38
N MET A 77 -3.00 -4.66 -12.75
CA MET A 77 -2.63 -4.34 -14.13
C MET A 77 -2.98 -5.50 -15.06
N ARG A 78 -2.63 -6.73 -14.70
CA ARG A 78 -2.90 -7.93 -15.49
C ARG A 78 -4.40 -8.19 -15.70
N LEU A 79 -5.22 -7.86 -14.70
CA LEU A 79 -6.68 -7.96 -14.80
C LEU A 79 -7.28 -6.90 -15.74
N LEU A 80 -6.77 -5.67 -15.70
CA LEU A 80 -7.26 -4.56 -16.53
C LEU A 80 -6.78 -4.66 -17.98
N TRP A 81 -5.56 -5.19 -18.18
CA TRP A 81 -4.91 -5.37 -19.47
C TRP A 81 -4.49 -6.83 -19.69
N PRO A 82 -5.44 -7.70 -20.10
CA PRO A 82 -5.17 -9.08 -20.51
C PRO A 82 -4.21 -9.18 -21.69
N VAL A 83 -3.62 -10.37 -21.91
CA VAL A 83 -2.50 -10.58 -22.88
C VAL A 83 -2.97 -10.18 -24.27
N GLU A 84 -4.20 -10.60 -24.59
CA GLU A 84 -4.83 -10.49 -25.89
C GLU A 84 -5.15 -9.05 -26.27
N ARG A 85 -5.10 -8.13 -25.31
CA ARG A 85 -5.42 -6.71 -25.49
C ARG A 85 -4.20 -5.80 -25.52
N LEU A 86 -3.03 -6.30 -25.13
CA LEU A 86 -1.79 -5.54 -25.12
C LEU A 86 -0.98 -5.76 -26.40
N SER A 87 -0.16 -4.77 -26.74
CA SER A 87 0.87 -4.95 -27.77
C SER A 87 1.91 -5.99 -27.33
N ALA A 88 2.72 -6.48 -28.26
CA ALA A 88 3.82 -7.38 -27.92
C ALA A 88 4.82 -6.71 -26.96
N ASP A 89 5.13 -5.43 -27.20
CA ASP A 89 6.06 -4.65 -26.38
C ASP A 89 5.50 -4.43 -24.97
N ASP A 90 4.22 -4.07 -24.84
CA ASP A 90 3.59 -3.90 -23.52
C ASP A 90 3.49 -5.23 -22.75
N ASN A 91 3.25 -6.35 -23.43
CA ASN A 91 3.30 -7.66 -22.79
C ASN A 91 4.72 -7.99 -22.33
N SER A 92 5.74 -7.69 -23.13
CA SER A 92 7.14 -7.88 -22.74
C SER A 92 7.49 -7.09 -21.47
N LEU A 93 6.99 -5.85 -21.33
CA LEU A 93 7.17 -5.05 -20.11
C LEU A 93 6.45 -5.67 -18.90
N MET A 94 5.25 -6.23 -19.10
CA MET A 94 4.52 -6.93 -18.03
C MET A 94 5.24 -8.21 -17.58
N ASP A 95 5.87 -8.91 -18.51
CA ASP A 95 6.65 -10.12 -18.23
C ASP A 95 7.97 -9.78 -17.52
N GLU A 96 8.64 -8.70 -17.91
CA GLU A 96 9.81 -8.16 -17.18
C GLU A 96 9.47 -7.87 -15.71
N LEU A 97 8.36 -7.16 -15.45
CA LEU A 97 7.90 -6.89 -14.08
C LEU A 97 7.60 -8.19 -13.31
N ARG A 98 7.10 -9.23 -13.98
CA ARG A 98 6.80 -10.52 -13.35
C ARG A 98 8.10 -11.22 -12.95
N THR A 99 9.08 -11.26 -13.84
CA THR A 99 10.41 -11.83 -13.56
C THR A 99 11.04 -11.17 -12.33
N MET A 100 11.05 -9.84 -12.28
CA MET A 100 11.58 -9.11 -11.11
C MET A 100 10.87 -9.46 -9.79
N LEU A 101 9.54 -9.67 -9.83
CA LEU A 101 8.77 -10.08 -8.65
C LEU A 101 9.04 -11.53 -8.23
N ASP A 102 9.21 -12.43 -9.21
CA ASP A 102 9.55 -13.84 -8.96
C ASP A 102 10.94 -13.96 -8.35
N GLU A 103 11.93 -13.24 -8.88
CA GLU A 103 13.29 -13.17 -8.34
C GLU A 103 13.29 -12.63 -6.90
N LEU A 104 12.55 -11.54 -6.63
CA LEU A 104 12.42 -11.01 -5.28
C LEU A 104 11.78 -12.02 -4.32
N GLU A 105 10.70 -12.72 -4.71
CA GLU A 105 10.10 -13.75 -3.84
C GLU A 105 11.08 -14.90 -3.57
N GLU A 106 11.88 -15.31 -4.56
CA GLU A 106 12.90 -16.34 -4.38
C GLU A 106 13.95 -15.93 -3.33
N ASP A 107 14.50 -14.72 -3.45
CA ASP A 107 15.45 -14.15 -2.50
C ASP A 107 14.84 -14.06 -1.09
N MET A 108 13.61 -13.56 -1.00
CA MET A 108 12.89 -13.42 0.27
C MET A 108 12.57 -14.74 0.95
N VAL A 109 12.27 -15.79 0.17
CA VAL A 109 12.05 -17.14 0.69
C VAL A 109 13.35 -17.72 1.24
N ALA A 110 14.48 -17.48 0.57
CA ALA A 110 15.80 -17.92 1.04
C ALA A 110 16.20 -17.26 2.37
N ASP A 111 15.89 -15.97 2.54
CA ASP A 111 16.26 -15.18 3.72
C ASP A 111 15.21 -15.15 4.83
N LYS A 112 14.14 -15.96 4.70
CA LYS A 112 13.00 -15.94 5.62
C LYS A 112 13.41 -16.23 7.07
N PRO A 113 13.13 -15.32 8.03
CA PRO A 113 13.47 -15.55 9.42
C PRO A 113 12.60 -16.66 10.03
N LYS A 114 13.18 -17.45 10.94
CA LYS A 114 12.51 -18.64 11.54
C LYS A 114 11.23 -18.27 12.31
N ASN A 115 11.15 -17.05 12.80
CA ASN A 115 10.01 -16.50 13.52
C ASN A 115 9.10 -15.65 12.61
N ALA A 116 9.23 -15.67 11.28
CA ALA A 116 8.36 -14.92 10.38
C ALA A 116 6.85 -15.23 10.55
N HIS A 117 6.52 -16.38 11.15
CA HIS A 117 5.15 -16.81 11.48
C HIS A 117 4.71 -16.47 12.92
N ALA A 118 5.56 -15.85 13.72
CA ALA A 118 5.27 -15.34 15.05
C ALA A 118 5.33 -13.79 14.94
N GLU A 119 4.27 -13.01 14.98
CA GLU A 119 3.03 -13.07 15.75
C GLU A 119 1.97 -12.16 15.12
N PHE A 120 0.71 -12.58 15.18
CA PHE A 120 -0.36 -11.70 15.66
C PHE A 120 -1.16 -12.50 16.70
N ASN A 121 -0.49 -12.92 17.77
CA ASN A 121 -1.20 -13.31 18.99
C ASN A 121 -1.62 -12.01 19.66
N GLY A 122 -2.81 -11.53 19.28
CA GLY A 122 -3.43 -10.33 19.80
C GLY A 122 -3.69 -10.45 21.30
N ASP A 123 -2.69 -10.15 22.11
CA ASP A 123 -2.94 -9.60 23.44
C ASP A 123 -3.39 -8.16 23.23
N VAL A 124 -4.70 -8.04 22.98
CA VAL A 124 -5.41 -6.78 23.21
C VAL A 124 -5.23 -6.51 24.69
N VAL A 125 -4.24 -5.67 25.03
CA VAL A 125 -4.20 -5.00 26.32
C VAL A 125 -5.44 -4.10 26.34
N VAL A 126 -6.55 -4.66 26.83
CA VAL A 126 -7.71 -3.89 27.22
C VAL A 126 -7.21 -2.96 28.30
N TYR A 127 -6.98 -1.70 27.93
CA TYR A 127 -6.79 -0.63 28.89
C TYR A 127 -8.08 -0.61 29.72
N GLN A 128 -8.07 -1.25 30.90
CA GLN A 128 -9.08 -1.01 31.91
C GLN A 128 -8.79 0.39 32.45
N PRO A 129 -9.65 1.39 32.22
CA PRO A 129 -9.53 2.62 32.96
C PRO A 129 -9.70 2.26 34.44
N GLU A 130 -8.70 2.58 35.27
CA GLU A 130 -8.84 2.51 36.72
C GLU A 130 -10.03 3.42 37.10
N SER A 131 -11.13 2.76 37.48
CA SER A 131 -12.31 3.39 38.04
C SER A 131 -11.92 4.03 39.37
N THR A 132 -11.81 5.35 39.38
CA THR A 132 -11.85 6.12 40.62
C THR A 132 -13.29 6.10 41.11
N GLU A 133 -13.48 5.52 42.29
CA GLU A 133 -14.75 5.48 43.00
C GLU A 133 -15.19 6.90 43.33
N ASP A 134 -16.35 7.31 42.81
CA ASP A 134 -17.27 8.21 43.49
C ASP A 134 -18.69 7.82 43.06
N GLU A 135 -19.41 7.21 44.01
CA GLU A 135 -20.87 7.03 44.02
C GLU A 135 -21.55 8.41 43.92
N GLU A 136 -22.74 8.66 43.36
CA GLU A 136 -24.05 7.99 43.24
C GLU A 136 -24.79 8.95 42.24
N ASP A 137 -25.71 8.62 41.34
CA ASP A 137 -26.99 7.97 41.56
C ASP A 137 -27.81 7.89 40.23
N SER A 138 -28.77 6.95 40.19
CA SER A 138 -29.95 6.87 39.29
C SER A 138 -29.87 6.40 37.82
N ALA A 139 -30.11 5.09 37.68
CA ALA A 139 -31.18 4.43 36.88
C ALA A 139 -31.38 4.82 35.39
N GLU A 140 -31.17 3.89 34.45
CA GLU A 140 -32.17 2.90 33.98
C GLU A 140 -31.69 2.25 32.66
N SER A 141 -31.90 0.95 32.55
CA SER A 141 -31.50 0.09 31.43
C SER A 141 -32.42 0.27 30.21
N MET A 142 -31.86 0.48 29.01
CA MET A 142 -32.35 -0.22 27.81
C MET A 142 -31.38 -0.12 26.63
N VAL A 143 -30.93 -1.29 26.18
CA VAL A 143 -30.21 -1.54 24.93
C VAL A 143 -31.09 -1.17 23.73
N GLY A 144 -30.59 -0.30 22.85
CA GLY A 144 -31.22 0.03 21.57
C GLY A 144 -30.17 0.22 20.47
N SER A 145 -30.16 -0.71 19.51
CA SER A 145 -29.28 -0.77 18.34
C SER A 145 -29.29 0.53 17.49
N PRO A 146 -28.14 1.05 17.01
CA PRO A 146 -28.09 2.27 16.19
C PRO A 146 -28.58 2.12 14.74
N PHE A 147 -28.99 0.92 14.31
CA PHE A 147 -29.56 0.72 12.99
C PHE A 147 -31.07 0.98 13.01
N GLU A 148 -31.45 2.20 12.66
CA GLU A 148 -32.73 2.69 12.08
C GLU A 148 -33.08 4.07 12.67
N LYS A 149 -33.56 5.08 11.96
CA LYS A 149 -33.71 5.43 10.54
C LYS A 149 -34.08 6.93 10.56
N VAL A 150 -33.57 7.70 9.60
CA VAL A 150 -34.30 8.72 8.82
C VAL A 150 -35.17 9.73 9.59
N ALA A 151 -34.76 11.01 9.58
CA ALA A 151 -35.64 12.12 9.20
C ALA A 151 -34.85 13.45 9.06
N ARG A 152 -34.51 13.84 7.83
CA ARG A 152 -34.23 15.27 7.53
C ARG A 152 -35.58 15.96 7.37
N LYS A 153 -35.82 16.98 8.19
CA LYS A 153 -37.08 17.72 8.29
C LYS A 153 -37.06 18.94 7.34
N SER A 154 -38.11 19.01 6.52
CA SER A 154 -38.89 20.21 6.16
C SER A 154 -38.23 21.39 5.42
N GLU A 155 -38.43 21.42 4.10
CA GLU A 155 -38.83 22.63 3.36
C GLU A 155 -40.36 22.73 3.37
N GLN A 156 -40.91 23.91 3.74
CA GLN A 156 -42.04 24.58 3.08
C GLN A 156 -42.63 25.72 3.93
N LYS A 157 -42.51 26.95 3.42
CA LYS A 157 -43.51 28.06 3.40
C LYS A 157 -42.85 29.20 2.60
N GLU A 158 -43.45 29.89 1.63
CA GLU A 158 -44.81 30.45 1.56
C GLU A 158 -45.28 30.65 0.10
N LYS A 159 -46.58 30.41 -0.13
CA LYS A 159 -47.50 31.26 -0.90
C LYS A 159 -48.52 31.77 0.15
N GLU A 160 -49.14 32.94 0.14
CA GLU A 160 -49.86 33.63 -0.94
C GLU A 160 -50.39 34.98 -0.38
N SER A 161 -50.28 36.07 -1.14
CA SER A 161 -51.29 37.13 -1.29
C SER A 161 -50.99 37.94 -2.53
#